data_AF-A0A816S3I4-F1
#
_entry.id   AF-A0A816S3I4-F1
#
_cell.length_a   1.000
_cell.length_b   1.000
_cell.length_c   1.000
_cell.angle_alpha   90.00
_cell.angle_beta   90.00
_cell.angle_gamma   90.00
#
_symmetry.space_group_name_H-M   'P 1'
#
loop_
_entity.id
_entity.type
_entity.pdbx_description
1 polymer ?
#
loop_
_entity_poly.entity_id
_entity_poly.type
_entity_poly.pdbx_seq_one_letter_code
_entity_poly.pdbx_strand_id
1 'polypeptide(L)'
;MPNNYTDRLQSSICLPGLLSSDIAITKMLYVRTQVKERLDRSEIVPDAMFVYKCSDACPYMFHFEGCGRPYELSKCPMCKADIGATSYNNPIIRIPPQLQMPIEAGFQFIADYIKTYDEKDRFGYHNITDAKESNVGEKSEHLNRSISFRFMHMLTHATLLILHELELFTNSTLPNREYFQNHFEKDYVLIGQQCGDIDNCHKVIELEKLIEERLIFAHINSVPTEINEYKRSFAEYTQKQ
;
A
#
# COMPACT_ATOMS: atom_id res chain seq x y z
N MET A 1 -2.50 -16.04 18.41
CA MET A 1 -1.83 -16.17 17.09
C MET A 1 -2.89 -16.42 16.04
N PRO A 2 -2.76 -15.93 14.79
CA PRO A 2 -3.70 -16.27 13.73
C PRO A 2 -3.67 -17.78 13.47
N ASN A 3 -4.84 -18.38 13.25
CA ASN A 3 -4.97 -19.83 13.07
C ASN A 3 -4.52 -20.30 11.67
N ASN A 4 -4.36 -19.38 10.71
CA ASN A 4 -3.84 -19.64 9.37
C ASN A 4 -3.03 -18.43 8.89
N TYR A 5 -1.72 -18.58 8.78
CA TYR A 5 -0.83 -17.51 8.33
C TYR A 5 -0.92 -17.27 6.82
N THR A 6 -1.31 -18.28 6.04
CA THR A 6 -1.57 -18.14 4.59
C THR A 6 -2.75 -17.22 4.35
N ASP A 7 -3.88 -17.46 5.02
CA ASP A 7 -5.07 -16.59 4.88
C ASP A 7 -4.71 -15.16 5.30
N ARG A 8 -3.95 -15.00 6.40
CA ARG A 8 -3.50 -13.70 6.85
C ARG A 8 -2.61 -12.99 5.83
N LEU A 9 -1.70 -13.70 5.16
CA LEU A 9 -0.88 -13.14 4.09
C LEU A 9 -1.75 -12.71 2.89
N GLN A 10 -2.70 -13.55 2.50
CA GLN A 10 -3.59 -13.29 1.36
C GLN A 10 -4.65 -12.22 1.62
N SER A 11 -5.03 -11.98 2.88
CA SER A 11 -6.18 -11.12 3.22
C SER A 11 -5.82 -9.85 4.01
N SER A 12 -4.58 -9.71 4.50
CA SER A 12 -4.26 -8.63 5.45
C SER A 12 -2.84 -8.09 5.41
N ILE A 13 -1.89 -8.80 4.80
CA ILE A 13 -0.52 -8.32 4.69
C ILE A 13 -0.35 -7.59 3.37
N CYS A 14 -0.29 -6.26 3.46
CA CYS A 14 0.25 -5.44 2.38
C CYS A 14 1.77 -5.60 2.42
N LEU A 15 2.34 -6.33 1.47
CA LEU A 15 3.80 -6.47 1.39
C LEU A 15 4.41 -5.06 1.14
N PRO A 16 5.36 -4.61 1.97
CA PRO A 16 5.88 -3.25 1.92
C PRO A 16 6.57 -2.97 0.58
N GLY A 17 6.18 -1.86 -0.06
CA GLY A 17 6.61 -1.47 -1.41
C GLY A 17 5.45 -1.09 -2.34
N LEU A 18 4.21 -1.39 -1.96
CA LEU A 18 2.99 -1.11 -2.73
C LEU A 18 2.25 0.11 -2.17
N LEU A 19 2.76 1.33 -2.35
CA LEU A 19 1.88 2.50 -2.35
C LEU A 19 1.44 2.70 -3.80
N SER A 20 0.14 2.53 -4.05
CA SER A 20 -0.49 2.58 -5.36
C SER A 20 0.01 3.73 -6.26
N SER A 21 0.64 3.43 -7.40
CA SER A 21 0.86 4.38 -8.50
C SER A 21 -0.45 4.70 -9.22
N ASP A 22 -1.54 3.98 -8.89
CA ASP A 22 -2.86 4.25 -9.44
C ASP A 22 -3.29 5.69 -9.08
N ILE A 23 -3.42 6.49 -10.13
CA ILE A 23 -3.82 7.89 -10.09
C ILE A 23 -5.20 8.04 -9.44
N ALA A 24 -6.11 7.08 -9.66
CA ALA A 24 -7.43 7.06 -9.06
C ALA A 24 -7.33 6.84 -7.55
N ILE A 25 -6.61 5.83 -7.07
CA ILE A 25 -6.43 5.55 -5.63
C ILE A 25 -5.79 6.75 -4.92
N THR A 26 -4.70 7.27 -5.48
CA THR A 26 -3.99 8.44 -4.92
C THR A 26 -4.95 9.62 -4.79
N LYS A 27 -5.74 9.88 -5.83
CA LYS A 27 -6.69 11.00 -5.81
C LYS A 27 -7.87 10.74 -4.87
N MET A 28 -8.39 9.52 -4.78
CA MET A 28 -9.45 9.13 -3.85
C MET A 28 -9.01 9.32 -2.40
N LEU A 29 -7.80 8.89 -2.04
CA LEU A 29 -7.22 9.12 -0.71
C LEU A 29 -7.13 10.62 -0.41
N TYR A 30 -6.62 11.41 -1.36
CA TYR A 30 -6.54 12.86 -1.22
C TYR A 30 -7.92 13.50 -1.01
N VAL A 31 -8.91 13.16 -1.84
CA VAL A 31 -10.30 13.67 -1.72
C VAL A 31 -10.87 13.30 -0.36
N ARG A 32 -10.73 12.04 0.08
CA ARG A 32 -11.22 11.59 1.39
C ARG A 32 -10.61 12.40 2.52
N THR A 33 -9.30 12.60 2.51
CA THR A 33 -8.59 13.35 3.55
C THR A 33 -9.01 14.82 3.57
N GLN A 34 -8.97 15.51 2.43
CA GLN A 34 -9.29 16.93 2.35
C GLN A 34 -10.76 17.22 2.70
N VAL A 35 -11.69 16.42 2.21
CA VAL A 35 -13.12 16.59 2.53
C VAL A 35 -13.37 16.29 4.00
N LYS A 36 -12.75 15.26 4.57
CA LYS A 36 -12.88 14.94 6.00
C LYS A 36 -12.33 16.06 6.88
N GLU A 37 -11.14 16.58 6.59
CA GLU A 37 -10.56 17.69 7.34
C GLU A 37 -11.46 18.93 7.31
N ARG A 38 -12.07 19.24 6.17
CA ARG A 38 -13.00 20.37 6.04
C ARG A 38 -14.33 20.12 6.76
N LEU A 39 -14.85 18.89 6.76
CA LEU A 39 -16.02 18.50 7.56
C LEU A 39 -15.75 18.67 9.05
N ASP A 40 -14.61 18.16 9.54
CA ASP A 40 -14.22 18.23 10.94
C ASP A 40 -14.06 19.69 11.42
N ARG A 41 -13.67 20.59 10.50
CA ARG A 41 -13.57 22.05 10.75
C ARG A 41 -14.87 22.83 10.52
N SER A 42 -15.96 22.17 10.10
CA SER A 42 -17.22 22.82 9.72
C SER A 42 -17.08 23.88 8.60
N GLU A 43 -16.13 23.66 7.68
CA GLU A 43 -15.80 24.56 6.56
C GLU A 43 -16.56 24.22 5.25
N ILE A 44 -17.40 23.20 5.29
CA ILE A 44 -18.26 22.82 4.16
C ILE A 44 -19.66 23.39 4.40
N VAL A 45 -20.03 24.35 3.56
CA VAL A 45 -21.40 24.91 3.51
C VAL A 45 -22.37 23.77 3.17
N PRO A 46 -23.58 23.70 3.76
CA PRO A 46 -24.53 22.61 3.54
C PRO A 46 -24.80 22.29 2.06
N ASP A 47 -24.84 23.32 1.22
CA ASP A 47 -25.06 23.13 -0.19
C ASP A 47 -23.82 22.49 -0.88
N ALA A 48 -22.58 22.57 -0.37
CA ALA A 48 -21.36 22.00 -0.98
C ALA A 48 -21.03 20.58 -0.50
N MET A 49 -21.99 19.84 0.05
CA MET A 49 -21.74 18.51 0.62
C MET A 49 -21.66 17.40 -0.44
N PHE A 50 -20.85 17.62 -1.48
CA PHE A 50 -20.67 16.68 -2.58
C PHE A 50 -19.20 16.40 -2.89
N VAL A 51 -18.96 15.16 -3.30
CA VAL A 51 -17.77 14.78 -4.06
C VAL A 51 -18.19 14.37 -5.46
N TYR A 52 -17.26 14.44 -6.40
CA TYR A 52 -17.55 14.24 -7.80
C TYR A 52 -16.70 13.10 -8.35
N LYS A 53 -17.29 12.29 -9.23
CA LYS A 53 -16.61 11.27 -10.01
C LYS A 53 -16.64 11.69 -11.48
N CYS A 54 -15.55 11.47 -12.20
CA CYS A 54 -15.38 11.91 -13.58
C CYS A 54 -16.46 11.35 -14.51
N SER A 55 -16.80 10.07 -14.39
CA SER A 55 -17.93 9.42 -15.08
C SER A 55 -18.13 8.02 -14.50
N ASP A 56 -19.17 7.29 -14.92
CA ASP A 56 -19.35 5.89 -14.49
C ASP A 56 -18.13 5.01 -14.85
N ALA A 57 -17.57 5.20 -16.05
CA ALA A 57 -16.44 4.43 -16.55
C ALA A 57 -15.06 4.93 -16.05
N CYS A 58 -14.96 6.15 -15.50
CA CYS A 58 -13.69 6.73 -15.06
C CYS A 58 -13.69 6.93 -13.54
N PRO A 59 -12.87 6.18 -12.77
CA PRO A 59 -12.89 6.22 -11.31
C PRO A 59 -12.25 7.48 -10.72
N TYR A 60 -11.73 8.40 -11.54
CA TYR A 60 -11.12 9.63 -11.06
C TYR A 60 -12.13 10.47 -10.27
N MET A 61 -11.85 10.67 -8.98
CA MET A 61 -12.68 11.49 -8.08
C MET A 61 -12.04 12.84 -7.79
N PHE A 62 -12.86 13.84 -7.50
CA PHE A 62 -12.41 15.17 -7.13
C PHE A 62 -13.46 15.87 -6.27
N HIS A 63 -13.07 17.00 -5.70
CA HIS A 63 -13.94 17.90 -4.96
C HIS A 63 -13.60 19.34 -5.35
N PHE A 64 -14.52 20.26 -5.18
CA PHE A 64 -14.27 21.68 -5.42
C PHE A 64 -13.79 22.36 -4.13
N GLU A 65 -12.71 23.12 -4.21
CA GLU A 65 -12.16 23.90 -3.11
C GLU A 65 -12.86 25.28 -3.05
N GLY A 66 -13.35 25.67 -1.86
CA GLY A 66 -14.04 26.95 -1.64
C GLY A 66 -15.53 27.00 -2.05
N CYS A 67 -16.08 28.21 -2.17
CA CYS A 67 -17.50 28.50 -2.41
C CYS A 67 -17.96 28.22 -3.86
N GLY A 68 -17.46 27.16 -4.51
CA GLY A 68 -17.81 26.78 -5.89
C GLY A 68 -17.64 27.91 -6.91
N ARG A 69 -16.57 28.70 -6.78
CA ARG A 69 -16.16 29.56 -7.90
C ARG A 69 -15.82 28.65 -9.09
N PRO A 70 -16.33 28.95 -10.30
CA PRO A 70 -15.96 28.21 -11.49
C PRO A 70 -14.45 28.35 -11.67
N TYR A 71 -13.72 27.26 -11.44
CA TYR A 71 -12.38 27.14 -12.00
C TYR A 71 -12.53 26.77 -13.47
N GLU A 72 -11.70 27.37 -14.31
CA GLU A 72 -11.62 27.07 -15.73
C GLU A 72 -11.53 25.56 -15.97
N LEU A 73 -12.18 25.11 -17.05
CA LEU A 73 -12.24 23.72 -17.54
C LEU A 73 -10.93 22.97 -17.26
N SER A 74 -10.95 22.09 -16.26
CA SER A 74 -9.81 21.22 -15.96
C SER A 74 -10.01 19.89 -16.69
N LYS A 75 -8.95 19.20 -17.08
CA LYS A 75 -9.08 17.90 -17.77
C LYS A 75 -8.83 16.76 -16.79
N CYS A 76 -9.64 15.72 -16.85
CA CYS A 76 -9.39 14.50 -16.09
C CYS A 76 -8.02 13.92 -16.50
N PRO A 77 -7.10 13.65 -15.56
CA PRO A 77 -5.79 13.13 -15.90
C PRO A 77 -5.84 11.72 -16.49
N MET A 78 -6.88 10.93 -16.17
CA MET A 78 -7.08 9.57 -16.66
C MET A 78 -7.70 9.52 -18.06
N CYS A 79 -8.89 10.09 -18.27
CA CYS A 79 -9.62 9.98 -19.54
C CYS A 79 -9.57 11.24 -20.42
N LYS A 80 -8.89 12.30 -19.97
CA LYS A 80 -8.75 13.61 -20.66
C LYS A 80 -10.05 14.36 -20.92
N ALA A 81 -11.20 13.84 -20.50
CA ALA A 81 -12.48 14.53 -20.57
C ALA A 81 -12.49 15.75 -19.64
N ASP A 82 -13.25 16.78 -20.03
CA ASP A 82 -13.37 17.99 -19.23
C ASP A 82 -14.02 17.69 -17.88
N ILE A 83 -13.55 18.30 -16.81
CA ILE A 83 -14.12 18.22 -15.46
C ILE A 83 -14.22 19.64 -14.92
N GLY A 84 -15.29 19.90 -14.19
CA GLY A 84 -15.57 21.24 -13.71
C GLY A 84 -17.05 21.50 -13.47
N ALA A 85 -17.35 22.74 -13.08
CA ALA A 85 -18.68 23.22 -12.77
C ALA A 85 -18.92 24.57 -13.44
N THR A 86 -20.14 24.80 -13.93
CA THR A 86 -20.58 26.09 -14.47
C THR A 86 -20.99 27.06 -13.37
N SER A 87 -21.52 26.52 -12.27
CA SER A 87 -21.84 27.24 -11.04
C SER A 87 -21.78 26.29 -9.84
N TYR A 88 -22.01 26.81 -8.64
CA TYR A 88 -22.04 26.01 -7.42
C TYR A 88 -23.01 24.82 -7.56
N ASN A 89 -22.53 23.62 -7.25
CA ASN A 89 -23.26 22.35 -7.42
C ASN A 89 -23.78 22.05 -8.83
N ASN A 90 -23.31 22.75 -9.85
CA ASN A 90 -23.76 22.56 -11.21
C ASN A 90 -22.58 22.12 -12.09
N PRO A 91 -22.33 20.81 -12.20
CA PRO A 91 -21.28 20.28 -13.07
C PRO A 91 -21.47 20.73 -14.52
N ILE A 92 -20.38 20.85 -15.28
CA ILE A 92 -20.50 21.04 -16.73
C ILE A 92 -21.29 19.89 -17.36
N ILE A 93 -22.17 20.23 -18.30
CA ILE A 93 -22.95 19.26 -19.07
C ILE A 93 -22.05 18.66 -20.15
N ARG A 94 -21.82 17.36 -20.08
CA ARG A 94 -21.01 16.61 -21.06
C ARG A 94 -21.40 15.14 -21.12
N ILE A 95 -20.86 14.42 -22.09
CA ILE A 95 -21.06 12.98 -22.28
C ILE A 95 -19.68 12.27 -22.24
N PRO A 96 -19.48 11.24 -21.41
CA PRO A 96 -20.36 10.81 -20.32
C PRO A 96 -20.42 11.88 -19.20
N PRO A 97 -21.53 11.97 -18.46
CA PRO A 97 -21.72 12.99 -17.43
C PRO A 97 -20.77 12.77 -16.24
N GLN A 98 -20.47 13.87 -15.55
CA GLN A 98 -19.85 13.82 -14.23
C GLN A 98 -20.90 13.38 -13.22
N LEU A 99 -20.51 12.57 -12.24
CA LEU A 99 -21.42 12.11 -11.20
C LEU A 99 -21.20 12.95 -9.96
N GLN A 100 -22.26 13.59 -9.48
CA GLN A 100 -22.30 14.28 -8.21
C GLN A 100 -22.80 13.29 -7.15
N MET A 101 -22.03 13.13 -6.07
CA MET A 101 -22.32 12.16 -5.01
C MET A 101 -22.33 12.88 -3.66
N PRO A 102 -23.29 12.60 -2.76
CA PRO A 102 -23.19 13.02 -1.37
C PRO A 102 -21.88 12.53 -0.74
N ILE A 103 -21.30 13.30 0.18
CA ILE A 103 -19.98 12.96 0.77
C ILE A 103 -19.94 11.55 1.34
N GLU A 104 -20.97 11.13 2.09
CA GLU A 104 -21.03 9.79 2.67
C GLU A 104 -21.01 8.69 1.60
N ALA A 105 -21.82 8.83 0.56
CA ALA A 105 -21.82 7.90 -0.58
C ALA A 105 -20.47 7.89 -1.31
N GLY A 106 -19.83 9.05 -1.42
CA GLY A 106 -18.49 9.18 -1.97
C GLY A 106 -17.42 8.49 -1.13
N PHE A 107 -17.46 8.64 0.19
CA PHE A 107 -16.54 7.96 1.11
C PHE A 107 -16.74 6.46 1.09
N GLN A 108 -18.00 6.00 1.03
CA GLN A 108 -18.30 4.58 0.89
C GLN A 108 -17.74 4.03 -0.42
N PHE A 109 -17.95 4.72 -1.54
CA PHE A 109 -17.38 4.33 -2.83
C PHE A 109 -15.84 4.26 -2.79
N ILE A 110 -15.18 5.25 -2.17
CA ILE A 110 -13.72 5.25 -2.01
C ILE A 110 -13.27 4.04 -1.18
N ALA A 111 -13.97 3.75 -0.08
CA ALA A 111 -13.64 2.61 0.77
C ALA A 111 -13.80 1.28 0.02
N ASP A 112 -14.90 1.10 -0.71
CA ASP A 112 -15.18 -0.12 -1.47
C ASP A 112 -14.21 -0.30 -2.64
N TYR A 113 -13.87 0.79 -3.34
CA TYR A 113 -12.90 0.78 -4.43
C TYR A 113 -11.50 0.42 -3.93
N ILE A 114 -11.04 1.06 -2.85
CA ILE A 114 -9.74 0.75 -2.23
C ILE A 114 -9.72 -0.68 -1.72
N LYS A 115 -10.78 -1.16 -1.06
CA LYS A 115 -10.87 -2.53 -0.60
C LYS A 115 -10.76 -3.52 -1.75
N THR A 116 -11.49 -3.28 -2.84
CA THR A 116 -11.45 -4.14 -4.04
C THR A 116 -10.07 -4.12 -4.70
N TYR A 117 -9.43 -2.94 -4.76
CA TYR A 117 -8.07 -2.79 -5.28
C TYR A 117 -7.06 -3.52 -4.40
N ASP A 118 -7.16 -3.35 -3.08
CA ASP A 118 -6.28 -4.01 -2.13
C ASP A 118 -6.43 -5.54 -2.22
N GLU A 119 -7.65 -6.06 -2.28
CA GLU A 119 -7.95 -7.51 -2.42
C GLU A 119 -7.48 -8.12 -3.74
N LYS A 120 -7.45 -7.35 -4.83
CA LYS A 120 -7.06 -7.85 -6.16
C LYS A 120 -5.58 -7.68 -6.44
N ASP A 121 -5.03 -6.52 -6.10
CA ASP A 121 -3.77 -6.04 -6.66
C ASP A 121 -2.67 -5.88 -5.59
N ARG A 122 -3.01 -5.78 -4.29
CA ARG A 122 -2.00 -5.55 -3.22
C ARG A 122 -1.85 -6.67 -2.21
N PHE A 123 -2.91 -7.42 -1.93
CA PHE A 123 -2.87 -8.46 -0.91
C PHE A 123 -2.35 -9.78 -1.45
N GLY A 124 -1.47 -10.39 -0.68
CA GLY A 124 -0.84 -11.65 -1.03
C GLY A 124 0.47 -11.47 -1.81
N TYR A 125 0.98 -12.59 -2.27
CA TYR A 125 2.26 -12.69 -2.96
C TYR A 125 2.01 -13.06 -4.42
N HIS A 126 2.28 -12.11 -5.33
CA HIS A 126 1.96 -12.25 -6.76
C HIS A 126 3.18 -12.43 -7.66
N ASN A 127 4.40 -12.35 -7.11
CA ASN A 127 5.58 -12.59 -7.92
C ASN A 127 5.71 -14.08 -8.22
N ILE A 128 5.49 -14.46 -9.47
CA ILE A 128 5.60 -15.82 -9.99
C ILE A 128 6.69 -15.95 -11.05
N THR A 129 7.41 -14.86 -11.32
CA THR A 129 8.51 -14.82 -12.27
C THR A 129 9.67 -15.63 -11.72
N ASP A 130 10.37 -16.39 -12.57
CA ASP A 130 11.53 -17.19 -12.17
C ASP A 130 12.73 -16.29 -11.79
N ALA A 131 13.50 -16.68 -10.78
CA ALA A 131 14.68 -15.95 -10.33
C ALA A 131 15.71 -15.71 -11.45
N LYS A 132 15.77 -16.56 -12.47
CA LYS A 132 16.67 -16.41 -13.62
C LYS A 132 16.34 -15.18 -14.47
N GLU A 133 15.10 -14.74 -14.47
CA GLU A 133 14.64 -13.56 -15.23
C GLU A 133 14.90 -12.24 -14.49
N SER A 134 15.20 -12.31 -13.18
CA SER A 134 15.54 -11.13 -12.37
C SER A 134 16.87 -10.51 -12.80
N ASN A 135 16.89 -9.18 -12.95
CA ASN A 135 18.04 -8.42 -13.42
C ASN A 135 18.31 -7.13 -12.61
N VAL A 136 19.50 -6.56 -12.76
CA VAL A 136 19.97 -5.39 -12.00
C VAL A 136 19.09 -4.14 -12.20
N GLY A 137 18.45 -4.00 -13.36
CA GLY A 137 17.64 -2.83 -13.70
C GLY A 137 16.20 -2.89 -13.18
N GLU A 138 15.76 -4.05 -12.68
CA GLU A 138 14.39 -4.23 -12.22
C GLU A 138 14.10 -3.32 -11.02
N LYS A 139 12.92 -2.70 -11.08
CA LYS A 139 12.41 -1.83 -10.03
C LYS A 139 10.89 -1.93 -10.00
N SER A 140 10.32 -1.79 -8.81
CA SER A 140 8.91 -1.45 -8.68
C SER A 140 8.68 -0.02 -9.17
N GLU A 141 7.51 0.25 -9.75
CA GLU A 141 7.10 1.61 -10.15
C GLU A 141 7.16 2.62 -8.98
N HIS A 142 7.02 2.13 -7.75
CA HIS A 142 6.94 2.96 -6.53
C HIS A 142 8.29 3.16 -5.86
N LEU A 143 9.32 2.41 -6.27
CA LEU A 143 10.66 2.52 -5.70
C LEU A 143 11.56 3.24 -6.70
N ASN A 144 12.04 4.41 -6.30
CA ASN A 144 12.86 5.27 -7.14
C ASN A 144 14.22 4.64 -7.52
N ARG A 145 14.65 3.58 -6.82
CA ARG A 145 15.92 2.89 -7.05
C ARG A 145 15.73 1.38 -7.07
N SER A 146 16.36 0.74 -8.05
CA SER A 146 16.38 -0.73 -8.19
C SER A 146 16.98 -1.42 -6.96
N ILE A 147 18.02 -0.84 -6.35
CA ILE A 147 18.61 -1.41 -5.12
C ILE A 147 17.64 -1.46 -3.93
N SER A 148 16.79 -0.45 -3.77
CA SER A 148 15.77 -0.44 -2.72
C SER A 148 14.72 -1.52 -2.96
N PHE A 149 14.33 -1.72 -4.23
CA PHE A 149 13.44 -2.82 -4.61
C PHE A 149 14.07 -4.17 -4.28
N ARG A 150 15.31 -4.40 -4.71
CA ARG A 150 16.02 -5.66 -4.47
C ARG A 150 16.18 -5.97 -2.99
N PHE A 151 16.52 -4.97 -2.19
CA PHE A 151 16.65 -5.14 -0.76
C PHE A 151 15.32 -5.54 -0.09
N MET A 152 14.22 -4.85 -0.40
CA MET A 152 12.89 -5.19 0.12
C MET A 152 12.40 -6.56 -0.36
N HIS A 153 12.70 -6.90 -1.62
CA HIS A 153 12.36 -8.18 -2.23
C HIS A 153 13.10 -9.34 -1.54
N MET A 154 14.41 -9.19 -1.34
CA MET A 154 15.25 -10.14 -0.59
C MET A 154 14.73 -10.38 0.83
N LEU A 155 14.42 -9.32 1.59
CA LEU A 155 13.86 -9.46 2.95
C LEU A 155 12.50 -10.16 2.97
N THR A 156 11.66 -9.88 1.97
CA THR A 156 10.36 -10.53 1.82
C THR A 156 10.54 -12.03 1.60
N HIS A 157 11.46 -12.43 0.71
CA HIS A 157 11.75 -13.85 0.45
C HIS A 157 12.43 -14.54 1.62
N ALA A 158 13.34 -13.87 2.34
CA ALA A 158 13.91 -14.41 3.56
C ALA A 158 12.82 -14.72 4.61
N THR A 159 11.86 -13.79 4.77
CA THR A 159 10.73 -13.98 5.70
C THR A 159 9.83 -15.13 5.25
N LEU A 160 9.47 -15.18 3.96
CA LEU A 160 8.63 -16.26 3.41
C LEU A 160 9.33 -17.61 3.49
N LEU A 161 10.65 -17.66 3.30
CA LEU A 161 11.46 -18.86 3.46
C LEU A 161 11.41 -19.36 4.91
N ILE A 162 11.64 -18.48 5.90
CA ILE A 162 11.53 -18.82 7.32
C ILE A 162 10.13 -19.34 7.67
N LEU A 163 9.07 -18.66 7.21
CA LEU A 163 7.70 -19.09 7.46
C LEU A 163 7.39 -20.46 6.84
N HIS A 164 7.96 -20.75 5.67
CA HIS A 164 7.86 -22.06 5.04
C HIS A 164 8.63 -23.13 5.83
N GLU A 165 9.82 -22.83 6.34
CA GLU A 165 10.62 -23.76 7.17
C GLU A 165 9.96 -24.06 8.53
N LEU A 166 9.19 -23.12 9.06
CA LEU A 166 8.36 -23.30 10.25
C LEU A 166 7.03 -24.03 9.97
N GLU A 167 6.82 -24.50 8.73
CA GLU A 167 5.59 -25.19 8.28
C GLU A 167 4.30 -24.36 8.52
N LEU A 168 4.41 -23.03 8.55
CA LEU A 168 3.28 -22.14 8.81
C LEU A 168 2.40 -21.91 7.57
N PHE A 169 2.81 -22.42 6.40
CA PHE A 169 2.06 -22.37 5.15
C PHE A 169 1.34 -23.70 4.87
N THR A 170 0.35 -24.03 5.69
CA THR A 170 -0.53 -25.18 5.42
C THR A 170 -1.50 -24.86 4.29
N ASN A 171 -1.49 -25.65 3.22
CA ASN A 171 -2.40 -25.52 2.06
C ASN A 171 -2.33 -24.17 1.30
N SER A 172 -1.14 -23.60 1.17
CA SER A 172 -0.97 -22.35 0.44
C SER A 172 -0.81 -22.54 -1.07
N THR A 173 -1.32 -21.59 -1.85
CA THR A 173 -1.00 -21.44 -3.29
C THR A 173 0.35 -20.73 -3.51
N LEU A 174 1.12 -20.51 -2.45
CA LEU A 174 2.41 -19.84 -2.52
C LEU A 174 3.43 -20.76 -3.20
N PRO A 175 4.46 -20.17 -3.83
CA PRO A 175 5.58 -20.96 -4.33
C PRO A 175 6.26 -21.78 -3.23
N ASN A 176 6.96 -22.83 -3.65
CA ASN A 176 7.64 -23.74 -2.74
C ASN A 176 8.90 -23.10 -2.11
N ARG A 177 9.48 -23.79 -1.13
CA ARG A 177 10.74 -23.40 -0.47
C ARG A 177 11.86 -23.06 -1.45
N GLU A 178 12.06 -23.90 -2.47
CA GLU A 178 13.14 -23.74 -3.46
C GLU A 178 13.01 -22.43 -4.24
N TYR A 179 11.78 -22.05 -4.60
CA TYR A 179 11.50 -20.78 -5.26
C TYR A 179 11.98 -19.60 -4.40
N PHE A 180 11.59 -19.54 -3.12
CA PHE A 180 12.00 -18.44 -2.24
C PHE A 180 13.50 -18.41 -1.99
N GLN A 181 14.13 -19.57 -1.85
CA GLN A 181 15.58 -19.67 -1.71
C GLN A 181 16.30 -19.13 -2.96
N ASN A 182 15.89 -19.56 -4.15
CA ASN A 182 16.50 -19.12 -5.41
C ASN A 182 16.38 -17.61 -5.61
N HIS A 183 15.24 -17.02 -5.27
CA HIS A 183 15.07 -15.56 -5.36
C HIS A 183 15.91 -14.81 -4.33
N PHE A 184 15.94 -15.27 -3.08
CA PHE A 184 16.78 -14.67 -2.03
C PHE A 184 18.26 -14.64 -2.46
N GLU A 185 18.80 -15.77 -2.92
CA GLU A 185 20.19 -15.88 -3.38
C GLU A 185 20.44 -14.98 -4.60
N LYS A 186 19.49 -14.92 -5.53
CA LYS A 186 19.58 -14.05 -6.70
C LYS A 186 19.60 -12.57 -6.33
N ASP A 187 18.70 -12.12 -5.46
CA ASP A 187 18.65 -10.73 -5.04
C ASP A 187 19.90 -10.32 -4.27
N TYR A 188 20.45 -11.19 -3.42
CA TYR A 188 21.72 -10.97 -2.74
C TYR A 188 22.86 -10.69 -3.75
N VAL A 189 22.96 -11.52 -4.80
CA VAL A 189 23.95 -11.31 -5.88
C VAL A 189 23.70 -9.99 -6.62
N LEU A 190 22.45 -9.68 -6.96
CA LEU A 190 22.10 -8.45 -7.69
C LEU A 190 22.38 -7.20 -6.86
N ILE A 191 22.14 -7.22 -5.55
CA ILE A 191 22.52 -6.14 -4.62
C ILE A 191 24.03 -5.98 -4.62
N GLY A 192 24.79 -7.07 -4.51
CA GLY A 192 26.25 -7.05 -4.56
C GLY A 192 26.80 -6.41 -5.85
N GLN A 193 26.18 -6.70 -7.00
CA GLN A 193 26.54 -6.10 -8.28
C GLN A 193 26.24 -4.59 -8.36
N GLN A 194 25.15 -4.13 -7.73
CA GLN A 194 24.79 -2.71 -7.67
C GLN A 194 25.68 -1.90 -6.73
N CYS A 195 26.20 -2.56 -5.70
CA CYS A 195 27.10 -2.02 -4.71
C CYS A 195 28.58 -2.05 -5.15
N GLY A 196 28.93 -1.94 -6.43
CA GLY A 196 30.29 -2.19 -6.97
C GLY A 196 31.51 -1.85 -6.07
N ASP A 197 32.50 -2.75 -6.08
CA ASP A 197 33.86 -2.79 -5.49
C ASP A 197 34.19 -1.96 -4.21
N ILE A 198 34.63 -2.71 -3.19
CA ILE A 198 35.41 -2.42 -1.95
C ILE A 198 34.93 -1.26 -1.04
N ASP A 199 34.63 -0.07 -1.56
CA ASP A 199 34.17 1.08 -0.73
C ASP A 199 32.70 0.96 -0.30
N ASN A 200 31.91 0.20 -1.05
CA ASN A 200 30.53 -0.12 -0.70
C ASN A 200 30.42 -1.33 0.25
N CYS A 201 31.50 -2.10 0.46
CA CYS A 201 31.51 -3.17 1.45
C CYS A 201 31.29 -2.58 2.85
N HIS A 202 31.88 -1.41 3.13
CA HIS A 202 31.60 -0.65 4.36
C HIS A 202 30.13 -0.21 4.46
N LYS A 203 29.51 0.22 3.35
CA LYS A 203 28.09 0.64 3.35
C LYS A 203 27.13 -0.54 3.48
N VAL A 204 27.47 -1.70 2.92
CA VAL A 204 26.70 -2.94 3.09
C VAL A 204 26.83 -3.43 4.53
N ILE A 205 28.03 -3.46 5.09
CA ILE A 205 28.26 -3.79 6.52
C ILE A 205 27.55 -2.79 7.44
N GLU A 206 27.53 -1.50 7.08
CA GLU A 206 26.81 -0.48 7.83
C GLU A 206 25.29 -0.66 7.71
N LEU A 207 24.78 -1.07 6.54
CA LEU A 207 23.38 -1.42 6.34
C LEU A 207 23.01 -2.67 7.14
N GLU A 208 23.82 -3.72 7.08
CA GLU A 208 23.69 -4.96 7.87
C GLU A 208 23.67 -4.65 9.36
N LYS A 209 24.61 -3.83 9.85
CA LYS A 209 24.61 -3.34 11.24
C LYS A 209 23.36 -2.55 11.58
N LEU A 210 22.89 -1.68 10.70
CA LEU A 210 21.67 -0.91 10.95
C LEU A 210 20.42 -1.80 11.00
N ILE A 211 20.36 -2.85 10.18
CA ILE A 211 19.28 -3.85 10.21
C ILE A 211 19.36 -4.65 11.50
N GLU A 212 20.56 -5.14 11.86
CA GLU A 212 20.78 -5.85 13.11
C GLU A 212 20.39 -4.97 14.31
N GLU A 213 20.86 -3.74 14.39
CA GLU A 213 20.58 -2.84 15.51
C GLU A 213 19.12 -2.40 15.59
N ARG A 214 18.52 -1.97 14.47
CA ARG A 214 17.20 -1.31 14.49
C ARG A 214 16.02 -2.23 14.25
N LEU A 215 16.23 -3.35 13.57
CA LEU A 215 15.16 -4.32 13.28
C LEU A 215 15.30 -5.55 14.17
N ILE A 216 16.49 -6.14 14.26
CA ILE A 216 16.67 -7.43 14.94
C ILE A 216 16.82 -7.22 16.45
N PHE A 217 17.83 -6.47 16.90
CA PHE A 217 18.11 -6.26 18.32
C PHE A 217 17.05 -5.39 19.00
N ALA A 218 16.55 -4.34 18.35
CA ALA A 218 15.43 -3.57 18.88
C ALA A 218 14.20 -4.46 19.16
N HIS A 219 13.90 -5.41 18.26
CA HIS A 219 12.79 -6.33 18.44
C HIS A 219 13.10 -7.43 19.47
N ILE A 220 14.30 -8.03 19.44
CA ILE A 220 14.71 -9.01 20.47
C ILE A 220 14.66 -8.39 21.88
N ASN A 221 15.04 -7.12 22.01
CA ASN A 221 14.97 -6.39 23.28
C ASN A 221 13.53 -6.02 23.67
N SER A 222 12.60 -5.89 22.72
CA SER A 222 11.19 -5.60 23.00
C SER A 222 10.39 -6.86 23.36
N VAL A 223 10.76 -8.03 22.83
CA VAL A 223 10.07 -9.31 23.04
C VAL A 223 9.83 -9.65 24.53
N PRO A 224 10.79 -9.51 25.46
CA PRO A 224 10.52 -9.76 26.88
C PRO A 224 9.45 -8.84 27.47
N THR A 225 9.43 -7.57 27.05
CA THR A 225 8.42 -6.59 27.46
C THR A 225 7.06 -6.95 26.91
N GLU A 226 6.98 -7.27 25.61
CA GLU A 226 5.75 -7.70 24.94
C GLU A 226 5.18 -8.99 25.55
N ILE A 227 6.03 -9.96 25.88
CA ILE A 227 5.62 -11.19 26.58
C ILE A 227 5.05 -10.87 27.98
N ASN A 228 5.67 -9.93 28.70
CA ASN A 228 5.21 -9.54 30.03
C ASN A 228 3.90 -8.75 29.98
N GLU A 229 3.71 -7.88 28.98
CA GLU A 229 2.46 -7.17 28.73
C GLU A 229 1.34 -8.14 28.36
N TYR A 230 1.64 -9.14 27.51
CA TYR A 230 0.69 -10.19 27.18
C TYR A 230 0.29 -11.01 28.41
N LYS A 231 1.27 -11.47 29.21
CA LYS A 231 1.01 -12.20 30.47
C LYS A 231 0.14 -11.40 31.43
N ARG A 232 0.41 -10.10 31.57
CA ARG A 232 -0.37 -9.19 32.42
C ARG A 232 -1.79 -9.05 31.90
N SER A 233 -1.96 -8.77 30.61
CA SER A 233 -3.27 -8.61 29.97
C SER A 233 -4.10 -9.90 30.04
N PHE A 234 -3.47 -11.06 29.91
CA PHE A 234 -4.13 -12.37 30.03
C PHE A 234 -4.54 -12.68 31.47
N ALA A 235 -3.71 -12.34 32.46
CA ALA A 235 -4.05 -12.46 33.87
C ALA A 235 -5.23 -11.54 34.26
N GLU A 236 -5.26 -10.30 33.75
CA GLU A 236 -6.37 -9.38 33.95
C GLU A 236 -7.67 -9.86 33.29
N TYR A 237 -7.57 -10.49 32.12
CA TYR A 237 -8.72 -11.08 31.44
C TYR A 237 -9.31 -12.27 32.21
N THR A 238 -8.46 -13.16 32.72
CA THR A 238 -8.88 -14.34 33.49
C THR A 238 -9.42 -14.02 34.87
N GLN A 239 -9.03 -12.89 35.48
CA GLN A 239 -9.63 -12.41 36.73
C GLN A 239 -10.99 -11.72 36.58
N LYS A 240 -11.36 -11.35 35.35
CA LYS A 240 -12.66 -10.70 35.03
C LYS A 240 -13.73 -11.70 34.57
N GLN A 241 -13.41 -12.98 34.45
CA GLN A 241 -14.37 -14.09 34.31
C GLN A 241 -14.68 -14.70 35.68
#